data_AF-A0A1G6RYE3-F1
#
_entry.id   AF-A0A1G6RYE3-F1
#
_cell.length_a   1.000
_cell.length_b   1.000
_cell.length_c   1.000
_cell.angle_alpha   90.00
_cell.angle_beta   90.00
_cell.angle_gamma   90.00
#
_symmetry.space_group_name_H-M   'P 1'
#
loop_
_entity.id
_entity.type
_entity.pdbx_description
1 polymer ?
#
loop_
_entity_poly.entity_id
_entity_poly.type
_entity_poly.pdbx_seq_one_letter_code
_entity_poly.pdbx_strand_id
1 'polypeptide(L)'
;MPTGGPDARMGSTPDSHTPDARLPARGWRPSRSAMLLLAVGFCGGFGDWLCGAIGLVTPVLMLGPLFALAAVVLMLTLLVGWLGLAAMRERPLPVLGLDLLCLLLAATIATQGPSLQQGFAWRIAATPEADWLQLAEDARALASASAADGLLPKRTGFYENRRFLPELGKRHAFIQPWLDAPTKLFITESAVALDWGSGLAGPMMIGIHVDPVNDADAPHALYTTQRIHPRVTLTWE
;
A
#
# COMPACT_ATOMS: atom_id res chain seq x y z
N MET A 1 82.90 7.68 -63.64
CA MET A 1 82.92 7.70 -62.16
C MET A 1 81.65 7.04 -61.66
N PRO A 2 81.72 5.83 -61.10
CA PRO A 2 80.61 5.20 -60.40
C PRO A 2 80.76 5.41 -58.89
N THR A 3 79.69 5.81 -58.20
CA THR A 3 79.59 5.73 -56.74
C THR A 3 78.49 4.75 -56.40
N GLY A 4 78.89 3.57 -55.89
CA GLY A 4 77.99 2.65 -55.23
C GLY A 4 77.60 3.17 -53.84
N GLY A 5 76.38 2.83 -53.43
CA GLY A 5 75.91 2.89 -52.05
C GLY A 5 75.30 1.53 -51.68
N PRO A 6 75.75 0.87 -50.59
CA PRO A 6 75.28 -0.46 -50.19
C PRO A 6 74.22 -0.42 -49.07
N ASP A 7 73.63 -1.60 -48.89
CA ASP A 7 72.95 -2.16 -47.70
C ASP A 7 71.53 -1.65 -47.35
N ALA A 8 70.47 -2.44 -47.52
CA ALA A 8 70.10 -3.72 -46.89
C ALA A 8 69.33 -3.55 -45.57
N ARG A 9 68.06 -4.02 -45.58
CA ARG A 9 67.26 -4.72 -44.54
C ARG A 9 65.78 -4.42 -44.80
N MET A 10 64.99 -5.36 -45.33
CA MET A 10 64.38 -6.50 -44.62
C MET A 10 63.47 -6.01 -43.48
N GLY A 11 62.15 -6.08 -43.72
CA GLY A 11 61.14 -5.68 -42.76
C GLY A 11 59.75 -5.54 -43.37
N SER A 12 59.25 -6.57 -44.05
CA SER A 12 57.83 -6.69 -44.39
C SER A 12 57.05 -7.10 -43.13
N THR A 13 56.64 -6.13 -42.32
CA THR A 13 55.58 -6.33 -41.34
C THR A 13 54.24 -6.03 -42.03
N PRO A 14 53.28 -6.98 -42.06
CA PRO A 14 51.93 -6.65 -42.45
C PRO A 14 51.33 -5.79 -41.34
N ASP A 15 50.88 -4.59 -41.69
CA ASP A 15 50.03 -3.78 -40.83
C ASP A 15 48.75 -4.58 -40.55
N SER A 16 48.74 -5.27 -39.42
CA SER A 16 47.55 -5.83 -38.83
C SER A 16 46.67 -4.65 -38.41
N HIS A 17 45.80 -4.20 -39.31
CA HIS A 17 44.59 -3.49 -38.95
C HIS A 17 43.72 -4.43 -38.10
N THR A 18 44.03 -4.54 -36.81
CA THR A 18 43.03 -4.89 -35.81
C THR A 18 42.06 -3.71 -35.73
N PRO A 19 40.79 -3.85 -36.15
CA PRO A 19 39.81 -2.85 -35.79
C PRO A 19 39.70 -2.91 -34.26
N ASP A 20 40.20 -1.86 -33.62
CA ASP A 20 40.02 -1.59 -32.20
C ASP A 20 38.51 -1.39 -31.99
N ALA A 21 37.79 -2.50 -31.88
CA ALA A 21 36.38 -2.56 -31.53
C ALA A 21 36.25 -2.20 -30.06
N ARG A 22 36.55 -0.93 -29.74
CA ARG A 22 36.08 -0.28 -28.54
C ARG A 22 34.57 -0.16 -28.69
N LEU A 23 33.86 -1.24 -28.35
CA LEU A 23 32.47 -1.16 -27.96
C LEU A 23 32.40 -0.02 -26.94
N PRO A 24 31.72 1.10 -27.23
CA PRO A 24 31.45 2.05 -26.17
C PRO A 24 30.66 1.26 -25.14
N ALA A 25 31.22 1.12 -23.94
CA ALA A 25 30.50 0.69 -22.76
C ALA A 25 29.41 1.74 -22.51
N ARG A 26 28.32 1.65 -23.27
CA ARG A 26 27.06 2.32 -22.99
C ARG A 26 26.57 1.65 -21.73
N GLY A 27 27.00 2.22 -20.59
CA GLY A 27 26.50 1.86 -19.29
C GLY A 27 24.99 1.78 -19.40
N TRP A 28 24.45 0.60 -19.08
CA TRP A 28 23.04 0.35 -18.92
C TRP A 28 22.51 1.28 -17.84
N ARG A 29 22.21 2.52 -18.19
CA ARG A 29 21.48 3.43 -17.34
C ARG A 29 20.00 3.17 -17.62
N PRO A 30 19.23 2.74 -16.62
CA PRO A 30 17.79 2.59 -16.79
C PRO A 30 17.22 3.90 -17.33
N SER A 31 16.29 3.79 -18.28
CA SER A 31 15.64 4.96 -18.86
C SER A 31 14.98 5.76 -17.73
N ARG A 32 15.03 7.10 -17.78
CA ARG A 32 14.36 7.94 -16.77
C ARG A 32 12.86 7.58 -16.65
N SER A 33 12.28 7.10 -17.75
CA SER A 33 10.92 6.55 -17.84
C SER A 33 10.75 5.26 -17.03
N ALA A 34 11.67 4.31 -17.11
CA ALA A 34 11.67 3.08 -16.31
C ALA A 34 11.77 3.36 -14.81
N MET A 35 12.64 4.31 -14.40
CA MET A 35 12.73 4.72 -13.00
C MET A 35 11.45 5.42 -12.51
N LEU A 36 10.86 6.28 -13.33
CA LEU A 36 9.59 6.94 -13.00
C LEU A 36 8.46 5.92 -12.82
N LEU A 37 8.37 4.94 -13.72
CA LEU A 37 7.37 3.87 -13.67
C LEU A 37 7.51 3.02 -12.41
N LEU A 38 8.73 2.62 -12.06
CA LEU A 38 9.00 1.88 -10.84
C LEU A 38 8.68 2.70 -9.59
N ALA A 39 9.01 4.00 -9.59
CA ALA A 39 8.66 4.89 -8.49
C ALA A 39 7.13 5.05 -8.34
N VAL A 40 6.38 5.17 -9.43
CA VAL A 40 4.92 5.24 -9.41
C VAL A 40 4.31 3.93 -8.90
N GLY A 41 4.79 2.78 -9.38
CA GLY A 41 4.35 1.47 -8.90
C GLY A 41 4.64 1.25 -7.42
N PHE A 42 5.84 1.60 -6.97
CA PHE A 42 6.25 1.52 -5.57
C PHE A 42 5.42 2.44 -4.67
N CYS A 43 5.23 3.71 -5.07
CA CYS A 43 4.39 4.65 -4.34
C CYS A 43 2.91 4.23 -4.32
N GLY A 44 2.42 3.58 -5.38
CA GLY A 44 1.06 3.06 -5.43
C GLY A 44 0.84 1.88 -4.47
N GLY A 45 1.67 0.84 -4.57
CA GLY A 45 1.51 -0.37 -3.75
C GLY A 45 1.96 -0.20 -2.30
N PHE A 46 3.14 0.38 -2.06
CA PHE A 46 3.63 0.58 -0.70
C PHE A 46 2.96 1.78 0.00
N GLY A 47 2.51 2.77 -0.77
CA GLY A 47 1.79 3.92 -0.22
C GLY A 47 0.47 3.52 0.42
N ASP A 48 -0.28 2.60 -0.20
CA ASP A 48 -1.55 2.11 0.33
C ASP A 48 -1.38 1.38 1.67
N TRP A 49 -0.41 0.46 1.74
CA TRP A 49 -0.02 -0.18 3.00
C TRP A 49 0.41 0.83 4.07
N LEU A 50 1.28 1.79 3.71
CA LEU A 50 1.79 2.79 4.64
C LEU A 50 0.65 3.64 5.20
N CYS A 51 -0.32 4.01 4.38
CA CYS A 51 -1.52 4.72 4.81
C CYS A 51 -2.32 3.93 5.84
N GLY A 52 -2.50 2.62 5.65
CA GLY A 52 -3.07 1.74 6.67
C GLY A 52 -2.24 1.71 7.96
N ALA A 53 -0.92 1.59 7.83
CA ALA A 53 0.01 1.48 8.95
C ALA A 53 0.10 2.76 9.81
N ILE A 54 -0.05 3.95 9.23
CA ILE A 54 0.02 5.23 9.95
C ILE A 54 -1.35 5.79 10.33
N GLY A 55 -2.45 5.23 9.83
CA GLY A 55 -3.79 5.69 10.18
C GLY A 55 -4.39 6.77 9.31
N LEU A 56 -4.12 6.72 8.01
CA LEU A 56 -4.81 7.52 6.98
C LEU A 56 -5.90 6.70 6.30
N VAL A 57 -6.56 5.82 7.05
CA VAL A 57 -7.54 4.87 6.50
C VAL A 57 -8.71 5.60 5.86
N THR A 58 -9.44 6.41 6.62
CA THR A 58 -10.63 7.13 6.11
C THR A 58 -10.36 7.98 4.87
N PRO A 59 -9.32 8.85 4.83
CA PRO A 59 -9.04 9.63 3.63
C PRO A 59 -8.66 8.76 2.43
N VAL A 60 -7.97 7.64 2.63
CA VAL A 60 -7.67 6.70 1.54
C VAL A 60 -8.90 5.92 1.11
N LEU A 61 -9.81 5.53 2.00
CA LEU A 61 -11.07 4.90 1.60
C LEU A 61 -11.96 5.88 0.79
N MET A 62 -11.90 7.19 1.08
CA MET A 62 -12.65 8.21 0.35
C MET A 62 -12.02 8.60 -0.99
N LEU A 63 -10.71 8.81 -1.04
CA LEU A 63 -10.00 9.27 -2.24
C LEU A 63 -9.40 8.13 -3.07
N GLY A 64 -9.24 6.95 -2.49
CA GLY A 64 -8.65 5.77 -3.09
C GLY A 64 -9.25 5.40 -4.44
N PRO A 65 -10.59 5.37 -4.61
CA PRO A 65 -11.20 5.12 -5.91
C PRO A 65 -10.78 6.15 -6.98
N LEU A 66 -10.64 7.42 -6.61
CA LEU A 66 -10.18 8.47 -7.52
C LEU A 66 -8.70 8.31 -7.88
N PHE A 67 -7.85 7.96 -6.91
CA PHE A 67 -6.43 7.69 -7.14
C PHE A 67 -6.23 6.43 -7.99
N ALA A 68 -7.00 5.37 -7.74
CA ALA A 68 -6.99 4.15 -8.54
C ALA A 68 -7.40 4.44 -9.99
N LEU A 69 -8.47 5.22 -10.19
CA LEU A 69 -8.89 5.66 -11.52
C LEU A 69 -7.80 6.49 -12.21
N ALA A 70 -7.19 7.45 -11.50
CA ALA A 70 -6.10 8.27 -12.04
C ALA A 70 -4.88 7.41 -12.42
N ALA A 71 -4.53 6.40 -11.60
CA ALA A 71 -3.44 5.47 -11.88
C ALA A 71 -3.74 4.60 -13.11
N VAL A 72 -4.98 4.12 -13.27
CA VAL A 72 -5.41 3.39 -14.47
C VAL A 72 -5.31 4.26 -15.71
N VAL A 73 -5.81 5.49 -15.66
CA VAL A 73 -5.73 6.45 -16.78
C VAL A 73 -4.27 6.75 -17.13
N LEU A 74 -3.40 6.93 -16.14
CA LEU A 74 -1.97 7.13 -16.34
C LEU A 74 -1.32 5.91 -16.99
N MET A 75 -1.60 4.70 -16.51
CA MET A 75 -1.08 3.46 -17.10
C MET A 75 -1.52 3.30 -18.56
N LEU A 76 -2.79 3.56 -18.88
CA LEU A 76 -3.31 3.51 -20.25
C LEU A 76 -2.61 4.54 -21.14
N THR A 77 -2.41 5.76 -20.64
CA THR A 77 -1.72 6.83 -21.37
C THR A 77 -0.27 6.44 -21.69
N LEU A 78 0.44 5.86 -20.71
CA LEU A 78 1.81 5.39 -20.88
C LEU A 78 1.90 4.19 -21.83
N LEU A 79 0.92 3.28 -21.79
CA LEU A 79 0.84 2.16 -22.72
C LEU A 79 0.62 2.63 -24.16
N VAL A 80 -0.30 3.59 -24.38
CA VAL A 80 -0.54 4.18 -25.71
C VAL A 80 0.72 4.91 -26.21
N GLY A 81 1.38 5.68 -25.35
CA GLY A 81 2.65 6.33 -25.68
C GLY A 81 3.75 5.32 -26.05
N TRP A 82 3.84 4.21 -25.31
CA TRP A 82 4.77 3.12 -25.61
C TRP A 82 4.46 2.46 -26.96
N LEU A 83 3.19 2.17 -27.25
CA LEU A 83 2.75 1.61 -28.54
C LEU A 83 3.09 2.53 -29.72
N GLY A 84 2.94 3.85 -29.56
CA GLY A 84 3.33 4.82 -30.58
C GLY A 84 4.84 4.80 -30.87
N LEU A 85 5.67 4.80 -29.83
CA LEU A 85 7.13 4.71 -29.98
C LEU A 85 7.59 3.39 -30.63
N ALA A 86 6.91 2.29 -30.30
CA ALA A 86 7.17 0.98 -30.91
C ALA A 86 6.76 0.95 -32.39
N ALA A 87 5.60 1.52 -32.74
CA ALA A 87 5.10 1.57 -34.11
C ALA A 87 5.99 2.43 -35.03
N MET A 88 6.51 3.54 -34.51
CA MET A 88 7.40 4.44 -35.25
C MET A 88 8.85 3.95 -35.32
N ARG A 89 9.19 2.82 -34.66
CA ARG A 89 10.56 2.27 -34.55
C ARG A 89 11.59 3.28 -34.07
N GLU A 90 11.17 4.28 -33.29
CA GLU A 90 12.03 5.36 -32.82
C GLU A 90 13.03 4.89 -31.75
N ARG A 91 12.82 3.69 -31.19
CA ARG A 91 13.67 3.11 -30.15
C ARG A 91 14.13 1.69 -30.47
N PRO A 92 15.35 1.31 -30.05
CA PRO A 92 15.83 -0.05 -30.20
C PRO A 92 14.99 -1.02 -29.34
N LEU A 93 14.68 -2.19 -29.92
CA LEU A 93 13.94 -3.31 -29.29
C LEU A 93 14.28 -3.59 -27.81
N PRO A 94 15.56 -3.67 -27.38
CA PRO A 94 15.88 -3.92 -25.97
C PRO A 94 15.39 -2.81 -25.02
N VAL A 95 15.34 -1.56 -25.47
CA VAL A 95 14.82 -0.44 -24.65
C VAL A 95 13.31 -0.52 -24.55
N LEU A 96 12.62 -0.83 -25.66
CA LEU A 96 11.17 -1.03 -25.65
C LEU A 96 10.77 -2.20 -24.74
N GLY A 97 11.51 -3.31 -24.77
CA GLY A 97 11.28 -4.46 -23.89
C GLY A 97 11.48 -4.12 -22.41
N LEU A 98 12.48 -3.31 -22.07
CA LEU A 98 12.72 -2.87 -20.70
C LEU A 98 11.62 -1.91 -20.20
N ASP A 99 11.20 -0.96 -21.04
CA ASP A 99 10.09 -0.05 -20.72
C ASP A 99 8.77 -0.83 -20.49
N LEU A 100 8.51 -1.86 -21.29
CA LEU A 100 7.35 -2.75 -21.11
C LEU A 100 7.45 -3.58 -19.82
N LEU A 101 8.63 -4.13 -19.52
CA LEU A 101 8.87 -4.86 -18.27
C LEU A 101 8.64 -3.97 -17.05
N CYS A 102 9.09 -2.72 -17.09
CA CYS A 102 8.85 -1.75 -16.02
C CYS A 102 7.37 -1.39 -15.86
N LEU A 103 6.63 -1.24 -16.97
CA LEU A 103 5.17 -1.06 -16.94
C LEU A 103 4.47 -2.24 -16.25
N LEU A 104 4.84 -3.47 -16.62
CA LEU A 104 4.27 -4.69 -16.03
C LEU A 104 4.63 -4.83 -14.55
N LEU A 105 5.87 -4.56 -14.17
CA LEU A 105 6.29 -4.56 -12.76
C LEU A 105 5.53 -3.51 -11.95
N ALA A 106 5.39 -2.29 -12.46
CA ALA A 106 4.63 -1.24 -11.78
C ALA A 106 3.16 -1.61 -11.61
N ALA A 107 2.53 -2.17 -12.64
CA ALA A 107 1.17 -2.67 -12.57
C ALA A 107 1.02 -3.82 -11.56
N THR A 108 1.99 -4.74 -11.53
CA THR A 108 1.99 -5.88 -10.59
C THR A 108 2.15 -5.40 -9.15
N ILE A 109 3.07 -4.48 -8.87
CA ILE A 109 3.26 -3.91 -7.52
C ILE A 109 2.03 -3.12 -7.08
N ALA A 110 1.37 -2.40 -7.99
CA ALA A 110 0.15 -1.66 -7.67
C ALA A 110 -1.06 -2.57 -7.42
N THR A 111 -1.09 -3.78 -7.99
CA THR A 111 -2.23 -4.72 -7.88
C THR A 111 -2.03 -5.85 -6.87
N GLN A 112 -0.78 -6.23 -6.61
CA GLN A 112 -0.40 -7.30 -5.67
C GLN A 112 0.47 -6.80 -4.50
N GLY A 113 0.68 -5.49 -4.41
CA GLY A 113 1.33 -4.88 -3.25
C GLY A 113 0.52 -5.12 -1.97
N PRO A 114 1.17 -4.99 -0.80
CA PRO A 114 0.46 -5.11 0.46
C PRO A 114 -0.65 -4.06 0.54
N SER A 115 -1.85 -4.50 0.87
CA SER A 115 -3.05 -3.66 0.86
C SER A 115 -3.13 -2.74 2.09
N LEU A 116 -3.93 -1.68 2.00
CA LEU A 116 -4.35 -0.85 3.14
C LEU A 116 -4.78 -1.69 4.36
N GLN A 117 -5.58 -2.74 4.12
CA GLN A 117 -6.10 -3.63 5.17
C GLN A 117 -4.96 -4.33 5.92
N GLN A 118 -3.90 -4.75 5.22
CA GLN A 118 -2.73 -5.37 5.84
C GLN A 118 -1.91 -4.36 6.65
N GLY A 119 -1.79 -3.12 6.18
CA GLY A 119 -1.13 -2.05 6.93
C GLY A 119 -1.90 -1.70 8.20
N PHE A 120 -3.22 -1.62 8.10
CA PHE A 120 -4.10 -1.38 9.24
C PHE A 120 -4.05 -2.54 10.24
N ALA A 121 -4.17 -3.78 9.78
CA ALA A 121 -4.05 -4.98 10.60
C ALA A 121 -2.71 -5.02 11.35
N TRP A 122 -1.61 -4.66 10.67
CA TRP A 122 -0.28 -4.55 11.30
C TRP A 122 -0.27 -3.53 12.44
N ARG A 123 -0.86 -2.34 12.24
CA ARG A 123 -0.96 -1.32 13.28
C ARG A 123 -1.82 -1.78 14.46
N ILE A 124 -2.93 -2.47 14.20
CA ILE A 124 -3.79 -3.00 15.27
C ILE A 124 -3.02 -4.04 16.07
N ALA A 125 -2.32 -4.95 15.39
CA ALA A 125 -1.50 -5.99 16.00
C ALA A 125 -0.29 -5.44 16.80
N ALA A 126 0.25 -4.28 16.39
CA ALA A 126 1.32 -3.61 17.10
C ALA A 126 0.87 -2.99 18.43
N THR A 127 -0.44 -2.81 18.63
CA THR A 127 -1.01 -2.28 19.87
C THR A 127 -1.31 -3.46 20.83
N PRO A 128 -0.80 -3.45 22.07
CA PRO A 128 -1.08 -4.52 23.03
C PRO A 128 -2.57 -4.78 23.25
N GLU A 129 -2.96 -6.05 23.40
CA GLU A 129 -4.35 -6.42 23.67
C GLU A 129 -4.91 -5.73 24.93
N ALA A 130 -4.09 -5.55 25.96
CA ALA A 130 -4.48 -4.87 27.19
C ALA A 130 -4.95 -3.43 26.95
N ASP A 131 -4.32 -2.71 26.02
CA ASP A 131 -4.69 -1.33 25.69
C ASP A 131 -6.04 -1.28 24.96
N TRP A 132 -6.30 -2.25 24.08
CA TRP A 132 -7.61 -2.42 23.45
C TRP A 132 -8.71 -2.73 24.47
N LEU A 133 -8.43 -3.61 25.44
CA LEU A 133 -9.38 -3.93 26.50
C LEU A 133 -9.67 -2.73 27.41
N GLN A 134 -8.63 -1.98 27.79
CA GLN A 134 -8.80 -0.74 28.55
C GLN A 134 -9.66 0.28 27.78
N LEU A 135 -9.48 0.39 26.47
CA LEU A 135 -10.31 1.23 25.64
C LEU A 135 -11.77 0.80 25.64
N ALA A 136 -12.04 -0.50 25.56
CA ALA A 136 -13.39 -1.02 25.61
C ALA A 136 -14.06 -0.76 26.98
N GLU A 137 -13.30 -0.89 28.08
CA GLU A 137 -13.78 -0.56 29.43
C GLU A 137 -14.10 0.93 29.57
N ASP A 138 -13.20 1.81 29.13
CA ASP A 138 -13.43 3.26 29.15
C ASP A 138 -14.64 3.66 28.30
N ALA A 139 -14.81 3.05 27.13
CA ALA A 139 -15.96 3.29 26.26
C ALA A 139 -17.26 2.87 26.95
N ARG A 140 -17.28 1.68 27.58
CA ARG A 140 -18.44 1.20 28.37
C ARG A 140 -18.73 2.12 29.55
N ALA A 141 -17.72 2.59 30.27
CA ALA A 141 -17.87 3.51 31.40
C ALA A 141 -18.43 4.87 30.96
N LEU A 142 -17.97 5.42 29.84
CA LEU A 142 -18.53 6.65 29.27
C LEU A 142 -20.00 6.47 28.85
N ALA A 143 -20.30 5.34 28.21
CA ALA A 143 -21.65 5.04 27.77
C ALA A 143 -22.61 4.82 28.95
N SER A 144 -22.20 4.05 29.97
CA SER A 144 -23.02 3.83 31.18
C SER A 144 -23.24 5.13 31.95
N ALA A 145 -22.23 5.97 32.11
CA ALA A 145 -22.37 7.28 32.75
C ALA A 145 -23.32 8.22 32.00
N SER A 146 -23.51 8.02 30.70
CA SER A 146 -24.39 8.81 29.85
C SER A 146 -25.81 8.23 29.70
N ALA A 147 -26.03 6.99 30.13
CA ALA A 147 -27.31 6.30 30.02
C ALA A 147 -28.24 6.74 31.16
N ALA A 148 -29.52 6.98 30.85
CA ALA A 148 -30.52 7.43 31.83
C ALA A 148 -30.64 6.48 33.03
N ASP A 149 -30.48 5.17 32.80
CA ASP A 149 -30.61 4.13 33.81
C ASP A 149 -29.25 3.53 34.24
N GLY A 150 -28.12 4.10 33.76
CA GLY A 150 -26.77 3.58 34.01
C GLY A 150 -26.45 2.23 33.34
N LEU A 151 -27.41 1.63 32.64
CA LEU A 151 -27.28 0.32 32.00
C LEU A 151 -26.94 0.43 30.52
N LEU A 152 -26.03 -0.43 30.06
CA LEU A 152 -25.73 -0.61 28.65
C LEU A 152 -26.83 -1.46 27.99
N PRO A 153 -27.17 -1.20 26.71
CA PRO A 153 -28.15 -2.02 26.00
C PRO A 153 -27.63 -3.45 25.77
N LYS A 154 -28.46 -4.45 26.10
CA LYS A 154 -28.10 -5.88 26.02
C LYS A 154 -27.98 -6.41 24.59
N ARG A 155 -28.79 -5.91 23.65
CA ARG A 155 -28.65 -6.02 22.18
C ARG A 155 -29.96 -5.57 21.54
N THR A 156 -29.89 -4.55 20.70
CA THR A 156 -30.63 -4.30 19.45
C THR A 156 -30.61 -2.79 19.22
N GLY A 157 -29.86 -2.34 18.21
CA GLY A 157 -29.63 -0.92 17.96
C GLY A 157 -28.31 -0.48 18.56
N PHE A 158 -27.23 -0.90 17.89
CA PHE A 158 -25.92 -0.26 17.93
C PHE A 158 -26.03 1.24 18.24
N TYR A 159 -25.71 1.62 19.47
CA TYR A 159 -25.78 3.02 19.87
C TYR A 159 -24.60 3.73 19.20
N GLU A 160 -24.86 4.42 18.08
CA GLU A 160 -23.84 5.13 17.31
C GLU A 160 -23.33 6.31 18.15
N ASN A 161 -22.26 6.07 18.89
CA ASN A 161 -21.76 6.96 19.94
C ASN A 161 -20.51 7.73 19.49
N ARG A 162 -20.56 8.30 18.29
CA ARG A 162 -19.43 9.06 17.71
C ARG A 162 -18.92 10.16 18.65
N ARG A 163 -19.80 10.72 19.50
CA ARG A 163 -19.47 11.75 20.50
C ARG A 163 -18.40 11.33 21.53
N PHE A 164 -18.20 10.04 21.77
CA PHE A 164 -17.19 9.57 22.73
C PHE A 164 -15.81 9.39 22.12
N LEU A 165 -15.70 9.30 20.79
CA LEU A 165 -14.42 9.08 20.10
C LEU A 165 -13.37 10.17 20.39
N PRO A 166 -13.70 11.48 20.44
CA PRO A 166 -12.73 12.50 20.82
C PRO A 166 -12.21 12.33 22.25
N GLU A 167 -13.07 11.88 23.18
CA GLU A 167 -12.69 11.68 24.58
C GLU A 167 -11.82 10.42 24.74
N LEU A 168 -12.18 9.33 24.05
CA LEU A 168 -11.36 8.12 23.98
C LEU A 168 -9.99 8.40 23.33
N GLY A 169 -9.94 9.19 22.25
CA GLY A 169 -8.69 9.56 21.59
C GLY A 169 -7.74 10.42 22.44
N LYS A 170 -8.23 11.10 23.48
CA LYS A 170 -7.36 11.79 24.46
C LYS A 170 -6.69 10.82 25.43
N ARG A 171 -7.37 9.70 25.75
CA ARG A 171 -6.90 8.70 26.72
C ARG A 171 -6.06 7.61 26.06
N HIS A 172 -6.35 7.33 24.78
CA HIS A 172 -5.79 6.23 24.01
C HIS A 172 -5.11 6.76 22.75
N ALA A 173 -3.80 7.05 22.83
CA ALA A 173 -3.04 7.71 21.76
C ALA A 173 -2.94 6.89 20.45
N PHE A 174 -3.16 5.57 20.52
CA PHE A 174 -3.20 4.70 19.35
C PHE A 174 -4.48 4.88 18.53
N ILE A 175 -5.54 5.44 19.13
CA ILE A 175 -6.69 5.97 18.40
C ILE A 175 -6.39 7.43 18.10
N GLN A 176 -6.31 7.77 16.82
CA GLN A 176 -6.04 9.12 16.36
C GLN A 176 -7.26 9.68 15.62
N PRO A 177 -8.25 10.27 16.32
CA PRO A 177 -9.53 10.65 15.71
C PRO A 177 -9.39 11.70 14.60
N TRP A 178 -8.31 12.48 14.64
CA TRP A 178 -8.03 13.53 13.66
C TRP A 178 -7.33 13.02 12.40
N LEU A 179 -6.63 11.89 12.48
CA LEU A 179 -5.90 11.30 11.37
C LEU A 179 -6.72 10.19 10.69
N ASP A 180 -7.27 9.33 11.52
CA ASP A 180 -7.92 8.07 11.15
C ASP A 180 -9.43 8.22 11.05
N ALA A 181 -9.99 9.19 11.77
CA ALA A 181 -11.39 9.60 11.76
C ALA A 181 -12.42 8.46 11.78
N PRO A 182 -12.39 7.56 12.80
CA PRO A 182 -13.42 6.55 12.95
C PRO A 182 -14.82 7.19 12.90
N THR A 183 -15.68 6.61 12.07
CA THR A 183 -17.01 7.12 11.74
C THR A 183 -18.00 6.78 12.84
N LYS A 184 -17.91 5.57 13.41
CA LYS A 184 -18.88 5.05 14.38
C LYS A 184 -18.20 4.31 15.52
N LEU A 185 -18.86 4.37 16.67
CA LEU A 185 -18.51 3.63 17.86
C LEU A 185 -19.76 2.88 18.32
N PHE A 186 -19.58 1.60 18.56
CA PHE A 186 -20.62 0.64 18.88
C PHE A 186 -20.30 0.02 20.23
N ILE A 187 -21.21 0.13 21.19
CA ILE A 187 -20.94 -0.27 22.58
C ILE A 187 -22.06 -1.17 23.05
N THR A 188 -21.68 -2.34 23.56
CA THR A 188 -22.56 -3.33 24.18
C THR A 188 -21.90 -3.88 25.46
N GLU A 189 -22.66 -4.65 26.25
CA GLU A 189 -22.11 -5.34 27.42
C GLU A 189 -20.98 -6.32 27.03
N SER A 190 -21.14 -7.06 25.92
CA SER A 190 -20.21 -8.12 25.52
C SER A 190 -19.10 -7.68 24.55
N ALA A 191 -19.25 -6.53 23.88
CA ALA A 191 -18.28 -6.06 22.89
C ALA A 191 -18.33 -4.54 22.68
N VAL A 192 -17.20 -3.97 22.28
CA VAL A 192 -17.06 -2.62 21.74
C VAL A 192 -16.52 -2.73 20.33
N ALA A 193 -17.16 -2.08 19.36
CA ALA A 193 -16.68 -2.04 17.99
C ALA A 193 -16.46 -0.60 17.52
N LEU A 194 -15.39 -0.38 16.79
CA LEU A 194 -15.02 0.90 16.20
C LEU A 194 -15.00 0.75 14.69
N ASP A 195 -15.66 1.66 13.98
CA ASP A 195 -15.80 1.65 12.54
C ASP A 195 -14.99 2.79 11.92
N TRP A 196 -14.13 2.47 10.95
CA TRP A 196 -13.31 3.41 10.19
C TRP A 196 -13.81 3.66 8.76
N GLY A 197 -14.95 3.11 8.37
CA GLY A 197 -15.42 3.23 7.00
C GLY A 197 -16.92 3.14 6.85
N SER A 198 -17.50 4.12 6.15
CA SER A 198 -18.81 3.96 5.50
C SER A 198 -18.70 4.51 4.09
N GLY A 199 -19.10 3.74 3.07
CA GLY A 199 -19.05 4.19 1.66
C GLY A 199 -18.67 3.10 0.66
N LEU A 200 -18.05 3.50 -0.46
CA LEU A 200 -17.75 2.65 -1.63
C LEU A 200 -16.63 1.62 -1.44
N ALA A 201 -15.83 1.73 -0.37
CA ALA A 201 -14.69 0.86 -0.10
C ALA A 201 -14.97 -0.18 1.00
N GLY A 202 -16.22 -0.28 1.46
CA GLY A 202 -16.66 -1.18 2.54
C GLY A 202 -16.29 -0.67 3.94
N PRO A 203 -17.00 -1.13 4.99
CA PRO A 203 -16.65 -0.84 6.38
C PRO A 203 -15.36 -1.56 6.78
N MET A 204 -14.51 -0.89 7.57
CA MET A 204 -13.39 -1.54 8.26
C MET A 204 -13.58 -1.35 9.77
N MET A 205 -13.82 -2.46 10.47
CA MET A 205 -14.30 -2.45 11.84
C MET A 205 -13.37 -3.23 12.76
N ILE A 206 -13.00 -2.63 13.89
CA ILE A 206 -12.31 -3.33 14.98
C ILE A 206 -13.36 -3.75 16.00
N GLY A 207 -13.49 -5.04 16.29
CA GLY A 207 -14.32 -5.58 17.36
C GLY A 207 -13.47 -6.03 18.54
N ILE A 208 -13.78 -5.50 19.74
CA ILE A 208 -13.13 -5.79 21.01
C ILE A 208 -14.13 -6.51 21.92
N HIS A 209 -13.86 -7.77 22.22
CA HIS A 209 -14.80 -8.68 22.90
C HIS A 209 -14.43 -8.88 24.36
N VAL A 210 -15.42 -9.12 25.22
CA VAL A 210 -15.14 -9.48 26.63
C VAL A 210 -14.51 -10.87 26.70
N ASP A 211 -15.07 -11.80 25.94
CA ASP A 211 -14.62 -13.20 25.89
C ASP A 211 -13.73 -13.45 24.66
N PRO A 212 -12.80 -14.41 24.73
CA PRO A 212 -11.99 -14.79 23.58
C PRO A 212 -12.85 -15.27 22.40
N VAL A 213 -12.49 -14.82 21.20
CA VAL A 213 -13.15 -15.24 19.97
C VAL A 213 -12.54 -16.56 19.51
N ASN A 214 -13.33 -17.63 19.55
CA ASN A 214 -12.89 -18.98 19.20
C ASN A 214 -12.79 -19.21 17.69
N ASP A 215 -13.56 -18.46 16.89
CA ASP A 215 -13.55 -18.59 15.44
C ASP A 215 -12.26 -17.96 14.88
N ALA A 216 -11.36 -18.82 14.40
CA ALA A 216 -10.25 -18.41 13.55
C ALA A 216 -10.84 -18.02 12.20
N ASP A 217 -10.60 -16.77 11.80
CA ASP A 217 -10.85 -16.20 10.47
C ASP A 217 -12.08 -16.79 9.76
N ALA A 218 -13.28 -16.34 10.13
CA ALA A 218 -14.50 -16.74 9.46
C ALA A 218 -14.78 -15.82 8.27
N PRO A 219 -14.59 -16.25 7.01
CA PRO A 219 -15.15 -15.56 5.88
C PRO A 219 -16.67 -15.77 5.92
N HIS A 220 -17.40 -14.75 6.37
CA HIS A 220 -18.83 -14.69 6.06
C HIS A 220 -18.97 -14.22 4.60
N ALA A 221 -20.03 -14.64 3.90
CA ALA A 221 -20.19 -14.42 2.45
C ALA A 221 -20.16 -12.94 1.98
N LEU A 222 -20.08 -11.99 2.91
CA LEU A 222 -20.02 -10.55 2.69
C LEU A 222 -18.86 -9.86 3.41
N TYR A 223 -18.19 -10.52 4.37
CA TYR A 223 -17.18 -9.89 5.22
C TYR A 223 -16.05 -10.87 5.56
N THR A 224 -14.82 -10.40 5.43
CA THR A 224 -13.63 -11.04 5.97
C THR A 224 -13.42 -10.57 7.40
N THR A 225 -13.50 -11.47 8.37
CA THR A 225 -13.10 -11.21 9.75
C THR A 225 -11.79 -11.90 10.03
N GLN A 226 -10.80 -11.15 10.51
CA GLN A 226 -9.51 -11.64 10.96
C GLN A 226 -9.36 -11.46 12.47
N ARG A 227 -8.89 -12.50 13.16
CA ARG A 227 -8.53 -12.38 14.58
C ARG A 227 -7.12 -11.84 14.72
N ILE A 228 -6.98 -10.67 15.34
CA ILE A 228 -5.68 -10.00 15.58
C ILE A 228 -5.11 -10.37 16.96
N HIS A 229 -5.97 -10.36 17.98
CA HIS A 229 -5.68 -10.83 19.34
C HIS A 229 -6.79 -11.77 19.81
N PRO A 230 -6.61 -12.53 20.91
CA PRO A 230 -7.66 -13.41 21.45
C PRO A 230 -9.04 -12.74 21.58
N ARG A 231 -9.08 -11.45 21.95
CA ARG A 231 -10.31 -10.66 22.11
C ARG A 231 -10.46 -9.51 21.10
N VAL A 232 -9.56 -9.38 20.13
CA VAL A 232 -9.60 -8.28 19.14
C VAL A 232 -9.68 -8.85 17.74
N THR A 233 -10.68 -8.38 17.01
CA THR A 233 -10.99 -8.80 15.63
C THR A 233 -10.98 -7.58 14.72
N LEU A 234 -10.56 -7.78 13.48
CA LEU A 234 -10.65 -6.81 12.41
C LEU A 234 -11.60 -7.37 11.35
N THR A 235 -12.59 -6.61 10.91
CA THR A 235 -13.57 -7.04 9.90
C THR A 235 -13.62 -6.04 8.76
N TRP A 236 -13.62 -6.53 7.52
CA TRP A 236 -13.75 -5.72 6.30
C TRP A 236 -14.52 -6.47 5.20
N GLU A 237 -14.98 -5.76 4.16
CA GLU A 237 -15.59 -6.36 2.94
C GLU A 237 -14.54 -6.88 1.96
#